data_AF-A0A131ZUT4-F1
#
_entry.id   AF-A0A131ZUT4-F1
#
_cell.length_a   1.000
_cell.length_b   1.000
_cell.length_c   1.000
_cell.angle_alpha   90.00
_cell.angle_beta   90.00
_cell.angle_gamma   90.00
#
_symmetry.space_group_name_H-M   'P 1'
#
loop_
_entity.id
_entity.type
_entity.pdbx_description
1 polymer ?
#
loop_
_entity_poly.entity_id
_entity_poly.type
_entity_poly.pdbx_seq_one_letter_code
_entity_poly.pdbx_strand_id
1 'polypeptide(L)'
;MNHSSPSSLILQRNLDEQQDQRLYHFYGVITALSSLIFSSLVFIFIRKARDAHHAVIMFNFGWVAILETTIITFVLDGFSMPRNRFEWYLIVVLSVFAFCGQILLTRSLQLEQAGPVSVVRATTDIALAFLWQLIIFKEMPDIWSICGALIVSSCIVLTAMRKWTIAFANDIRNEAIL
;
A
#
# COMPACT_ATOMS: atom_id res chain seq x y z
N MET A 1 -41.31 16.22 -35.51
CA MET A 1 -40.03 15.80 -36.13
C MET A 1 -38.92 16.62 -35.48
N ASN A 2 -38.21 16.01 -34.54
CA ASN A 2 -37.16 16.67 -33.76
C ASN A 2 -35.87 16.67 -34.60
N HIS A 3 -35.54 17.80 -35.25
CA HIS A 3 -34.25 17.96 -35.93
C HIS A 3 -33.17 18.24 -34.87
N SER A 4 -32.81 17.22 -34.09
CA SER A 4 -31.59 17.25 -33.27
C SER A 4 -30.39 17.13 -34.20
N SER A 5 -29.79 18.28 -34.53
CA SER A 5 -28.59 18.36 -35.36
C SER A 5 -27.45 17.54 -34.70
N PRO A 6 -26.65 16.78 -35.47
CA PRO A 6 -25.65 15.83 -34.93
C PRO A 6 -24.65 16.46 -33.95
N SER A 7 -24.41 17.77 -34.02
CA SER A 7 -23.56 18.51 -33.08
C SER A 7 -24.11 18.57 -31.65
N SER A 8 -25.43 18.60 -31.45
CA SER A 8 -26.06 18.66 -30.12
C SER A 8 -25.92 17.35 -29.34
N LEU A 9 -26.01 16.21 -30.04
CA LEU A 9 -25.78 14.88 -29.46
C LEU A 9 -24.32 14.67 -29.04
N ILE A 10 -23.37 15.20 -29.81
CA ILE A 10 -21.94 15.11 -29.47
C ILE A 10 -21.63 15.96 -28.23
N LEU A 11 -22.20 17.15 -28.12
CA LEU A 11 -22.04 17.97 -26.91
C LEU A 11 -22.66 17.30 -25.68
N GLN A 12 -23.85 16.72 -25.81
CA GLN A 12 -24.51 16.03 -24.70
C GLN A 12 -23.71 14.80 -24.25
N ARG A 13 -23.22 14.00 -25.19
CA ARG A 13 -22.32 12.86 -24.89
C ARG A 13 -21.02 13.29 -24.22
N ASN A 14 -20.39 14.38 -24.67
CA ASN A 14 -19.17 14.89 -24.02
C ASN A 14 -19.44 15.40 -22.61
N LEU A 15 -20.60 16.03 -22.36
CA LEU A 15 -21.00 16.45 -21.03
C LEU A 15 -21.24 15.24 -20.12
N ASP A 16 -21.89 14.19 -20.63
CA ASP A 16 -22.13 12.95 -19.89
C ASP A 16 -20.80 12.22 -19.57
N GLU A 17 -19.90 12.06 -20.55
CA GLU A 17 -18.58 11.42 -20.35
C GLU A 17 -17.69 12.23 -19.37
N GLN A 18 -17.75 13.57 -19.41
CA GLN A 18 -17.04 14.44 -18.46
C GLN A 18 -17.64 14.35 -17.05
N GLN A 19 -18.97 14.26 -16.94
CA GLN A 19 -19.67 14.10 -15.68
C GLN A 19 -19.30 12.76 -15.03
N ASP A 20 -19.32 11.68 -15.80
CA ASP A 20 -18.93 10.35 -15.35
C ASP A 20 -17.49 10.31 -14.86
N GLN A 21 -16.54 10.87 -15.62
CA GLN A 21 -15.14 10.95 -15.19
C GLN A 21 -14.98 11.71 -13.86
N ARG A 22 -15.70 12.82 -13.67
CA ARG A 22 -15.66 13.57 -12.40
C ARG A 22 -16.25 12.77 -11.24
N LEU A 23 -17.34 12.03 -11.48
CA LEU A 23 -17.93 11.15 -10.47
C LEU A 23 -16.97 10.03 -10.07
N TYR A 24 -16.35 9.35 -11.04
CA TYR A 24 -15.36 8.30 -10.74
C TYR A 24 -14.14 8.85 -9.99
N HIS A 25 -13.65 10.04 -10.37
CA HIS A 25 -12.52 10.66 -9.68
C HIS A 25 -12.88 11.02 -8.23
N PHE A 26 -14.07 11.59 -8.01
CA PHE A 26 -14.54 11.93 -6.68
C PHE A 26 -14.74 10.69 -5.79
N TYR A 27 -15.38 9.64 -6.31
CA TYR A 27 -15.52 8.36 -5.61
C TYR A 27 -14.15 7.73 -5.30
N GLY A 28 -13.21 7.78 -6.24
CA GLY A 28 -11.83 7.29 -6.04
C GLY A 28 -11.09 8.04 -4.92
N VAL A 29 -11.25 9.36 -4.84
CA VAL A 29 -10.65 10.16 -3.77
C VAL A 29 -11.25 9.80 -2.41
N ILE A 30 -12.57 9.63 -2.33
CA ILE A 30 -13.24 9.26 -1.07
C ILE A 30 -12.80 7.87 -0.60
N THR A 31 -12.74 6.89 -1.50
CA THR A 31 -12.30 5.52 -1.15
C THR A 31 -10.83 5.45 -0.75
N ALA A 32 -9.98 6.26 -1.38
CA ALA A 32 -8.57 6.38 -0.98
C ALA A 32 -8.43 6.99 0.42
N LEU A 33 -9.17 8.06 0.72
CA LEU A 33 -9.15 8.70 2.04
C LEU A 33 -9.70 7.79 3.13
N SER A 34 -10.80 7.08 2.86
CA SER A 34 -11.35 6.12 3.82
C SER A 34 -10.37 4.99 4.10
N SER A 35 -9.75 4.41 3.06
CA SER A 35 -8.71 3.38 3.19
C SER A 35 -7.53 3.85 4.04
N LEU A 36 -7.08 5.09 3.86
CA LEU A 36 -6.00 5.66 4.67
C LEU A 36 -6.36 5.76 6.16
N ILE A 37 -7.59 6.18 6.48
CA ILE A 37 -8.08 6.25 7.85
C ILE A 37 -8.13 4.86 8.48
N PHE A 38 -8.73 3.88 7.79
CA PHE A 38 -8.79 2.50 8.29
C PHE A 38 -7.40 1.89 8.47
N SER A 39 -6.49 2.09 7.51
CA SER A 39 -5.10 1.63 7.58
C SER A 39 -4.37 2.22 8.78
N SER A 40 -4.56 3.52 9.05
CA SER A 40 -4.00 4.19 10.24
C SER A 40 -4.55 3.60 11.54
N LEU A 41 -5.86 3.38 11.63
CA LEU A 41 -6.52 2.78 12.79
C LEU A 41 -6.01 1.37 13.09
N VAL A 42 -5.80 0.54 12.06
CA VAL A 42 -5.22 -0.80 12.21
C VAL A 42 -3.85 -0.75 12.90
N PHE A 43 -2.99 0.18 12.50
CA PHE A 43 -1.67 0.33 13.16
C PHE A 43 -1.80 0.78 14.62
N ILE A 44 -2.76 1.66 14.93
CA ILE A 44 -3.02 2.09 16.30
C ILE A 44 -3.53 0.92 17.15
N PHE A 45 -4.43 0.09 16.62
CA PHE A 45 -4.96 -1.07 17.33
C PHE A 45 -3.90 -2.14 17.57
N ILE A 46 -3.09 -2.48 16.56
CA ILE A 46 -1.96 -3.42 16.71
C ILE A 46 -1.01 -2.95 17.82
N ARG A 47 -0.74 -1.64 17.86
CA ARG A 47 0.10 -1.04 18.90
C ARG A 47 -0.56 -1.09 20.28
N LYS A 48 -1.86 -0.84 20.37
CA LYS A 48 -2.60 -0.90 21.65
C LYS A 48 -2.66 -2.34 22.18
N ALA A 49 -2.67 -3.33 21.29
CA ALA A 49 -2.64 -4.75 21.60
C ALA A 49 -1.22 -5.31 21.81
N ARG A 50 -0.26 -4.51 22.32
CA ARG A 50 1.12 -4.95 22.57
C ARG A 50 1.21 -6.11 23.55
N ASP A 51 0.35 -6.11 24.56
CA ASP A 51 0.35 -7.12 25.63
C ASP A 51 -0.32 -8.44 25.21
N ALA A 52 -1.03 -8.44 24.08
CA ALA A 52 -1.66 -9.64 23.54
C ALA A 52 -0.65 -10.47 22.73
N HIS A 53 -0.72 -11.80 22.89
CA HIS A 53 0.10 -12.70 22.10
C HIS A 53 -0.22 -12.52 20.60
N HIS A 54 0.82 -12.33 19.80
CA HIS A 54 0.78 -12.04 18.36
C HIS A 54 -0.09 -13.03 17.57
N ALA A 55 -0.14 -14.29 18.00
CA ALA A 55 -1.00 -15.31 17.39
C ALA A 55 -2.49 -14.98 17.52
N VAL A 56 -2.93 -14.39 18.65
CA VAL A 56 -4.32 -14.00 18.89
C VAL A 56 -4.73 -12.85 17.97
N ILE A 57 -3.84 -11.88 17.77
CA ILE A 57 -4.06 -10.76 16.85
C ILE A 57 -4.19 -11.27 15.42
N MET A 58 -3.23 -12.08 14.97
CA MET A 58 -3.24 -12.66 13.62
C MET A 58 -4.46 -13.56 13.37
N PHE A 59 -4.88 -14.34 14.36
CA PHE A 59 -6.06 -15.19 14.24
C PHE A 59 -7.35 -14.37 14.07
N ASN A 60 -7.52 -13.30 14.86
CA ASN A 60 -8.67 -12.39 14.72
C ASN A 60 -8.67 -11.68 13.37
N PHE A 61 -7.51 -11.19 12.90
CA PHE A 61 -7.39 -10.62 11.56
C PHE A 61 -7.70 -11.64 10.47
N GLY A 62 -7.26 -12.89 10.63
CA GLY A 62 -7.44 -13.96 9.65
C GLY A 62 -8.91 -14.27 9.38
N TRP A 63 -9.73 -14.47 10.43
CA TRP A 63 -11.14 -14.76 10.22
C TRP A 63 -11.91 -13.56 9.63
N VAL A 64 -11.61 -12.35 10.09
CA VAL A 64 -12.22 -11.12 9.52
C VAL A 64 -11.85 -10.97 8.04
N ALA A 65 -10.58 -11.19 7.67
CA ALA A 65 -10.12 -11.13 6.29
C ALA A 65 -10.79 -12.19 5.40
N ILE A 66 -11.02 -13.40 5.92
CA ILE A 66 -11.74 -14.46 5.19
C ILE A 66 -13.19 -14.02 4.91
N LEU A 67 -13.89 -13.50 5.93
CA LEU A 67 -15.27 -13.02 5.78
C LEU A 67 -15.34 -11.85 4.79
N GLU A 68 -14.49 -10.84 4.95
CA GLU A 68 -14.42 -9.68 4.07
C GLU A 68 -14.15 -10.09 2.61
N THR A 69 -13.11 -10.90 2.38
CA THR A 69 -12.73 -11.36 1.04
C THR A 69 -13.86 -12.17 0.40
N THR A 70 -14.56 -13.01 1.17
CA THR A 70 -15.70 -13.80 0.67
C THR A 70 -16.85 -12.89 0.24
N ILE A 71 -17.20 -11.89 1.05
CA ILE A 71 -18.28 -10.94 0.75
C ILE A 71 -17.94 -10.13 -0.51
N ILE A 72 -16.73 -9.57 -0.59
CA ILE A 72 -16.29 -8.77 -1.74
C ILE A 72 -16.32 -9.62 -3.02
N THR A 73 -15.79 -10.85 -2.95
CA THR A 73 -15.77 -11.76 -4.11
C THR A 73 -17.18 -12.08 -4.60
N PHE A 74 -18.14 -12.27 -3.68
CA PHE A 74 -19.54 -12.53 -4.03
C PHE A 74 -20.22 -11.31 -4.69
N VAL A 75 -19.93 -10.10 -4.20
CA VAL A 75 -20.51 -8.86 -4.74
C VAL A 75 -19.96 -8.51 -6.12
N LEU A 76 -18.69 -8.80 -6.39
CA LEU A 76 -18.04 -8.44 -7.66
C LEU A 76 -18.26 -9.48 -8.78
N ASP A 77 -18.88 -10.63 -8.50
CA ASP A 77 -19.14 -11.74 -9.43
C ASP A 77 -17.93 -12.14 -10.32
N GLY A 78 -16.72 -11.83 -9.83
CA GLY A 78 -15.46 -11.91 -10.57
C GLY A 78 -14.66 -13.18 -10.29
N PHE A 79 -15.31 -14.24 -9.82
CA PHE A 79 -14.63 -15.45 -9.40
C PHE A 79 -14.00 -16.17 -10.59
N SER A 80 -12.71 -15.92 -10.80
CA SER A 80 -11.89 -16.55 -11.83
C SER A 80 -10.95 -17.55 -11.17
N MET A 81 -11.30 -18.83 -11.28
CA MET A 81 -10.48 -19.92 -10.74
C MET A 81 -9.17 -20.03 -11.55
N PRO A 82 -7.99 -20.04 -10.89
CA PRO A 82 -6.73 -20.19 -11.60
C PRO A 82 -6.68 -21.55 -12.32
N ARG A 83 -6.39 -21.51 -13.63
CA ARG A 83 -6.53 -22.68 -14.52
C ARG A 83 -5.26 -23.51 -14.58
N ASN A 84 -4.12 -22.92 -14.24
CA ASN A 84 -2.81 -23.54 -14.35
C ASN A 84 -2.24 -23.94 -12.98
N ARG A 85 -1.55 -25.09 -12.90
CA ARG A 85 -0.85 -25.54 -11.68
C ARG A 85 0.22 -24.57 -11.20
N PHE A 86 0.81 -23.81 -12.13
CA PHE A 86 1.80 -22.79 -11.82
C PHE A 86 1.19 -21.57 -11.12
N GLU A 87 -0.03 -21.15 -11.51
CA GLU A 87 -0.75 -20.06 -10.83
C GLU A 87 -1.07 -20.41 -9.38
N TRP A 88 -1.51 -21.66 -9.14
CA TRP A 88 -1.71 -22.18 -7.78
C TRP A 88 -0.43 -22.16 -6.95
N TYR A 89 0.70 -22.59 -7.53
CA TYR A 89 1.99 -22.53 -6.86
C TYR A 89 2.38 -21.09 -6.47
N LEU A 90 2.21 -20.13 -7.40
CA LEU A 90 2.48 -18.73 -7.13
C LEU A 90 1.58 -18.16 -6.02
N ILE A 91 0.30 -18.50 -6.01
CA ILE A 91 -0.64 -18.07 -4.96
C ILE A 91 -0.21 -18.58 -3.58
N VAL A 92 0.19 -19.86 -3.48
CA VAL A 92 0.66 -20.45 -2.22
C VAL A 92 1.95 -19.76 -1.76
N VAL A 93 2.94 -19.59 -2.64
CA VAL A 93 4.19 -18.92 -2.30
C VAL A 93 3.96 -17.47 -1.87
N LEU A 94 3.12 -16.73 -2.61
CA LEU A 94 2.74 -15.36 -2.29
C LEU A 94 2.05 -15.28 -0.93
N SER A 95 1.13 -16.19 -0.64
CA SER A 95 0.39 -16.23 0.63
C SER A 95 1.32 -16.50 1.81
N VAL A 96 2.28 -17.44 1.67
CA VAL A 96 3.27 -17.73 2.71
C VAL A 96 4.17 -16.52 2.95
N PHE A 97 4.66 -15.88 1.89
CA PHE A 97 5.49 -14.67 2.02
C PHE A 97 4.72 -13.51 2.66
N ALA A 98 3.48 -13.27 2.24
CA ALA A 98 2.62 -12.23 2.79
C ALA A 98 2.32 -12.47 4.28
N PHE A 99 2.02 -13.72 4.66
CA PHE A 99 1.77 -14.10 6.04
C PHE A 99 3.03 -13.93 6.91
N CYS A 100 4.19 -14.37 6.41
CA CYS A 100 5.46 -14.16 7.08
C CYS A 100 5.73 -12.66 7.29
N GLY A 101 5.59 -11.84 6.23
CA GLY A 101 5.74 -10.39 6.30
C GLY A 101 4.81 -9.74 7.33
N GLN A 102 3.55 -10.16 7.40
CA GLN A 102 2.58 -9.68 8.38
C GLN A 102 2.96 -10.03 9.83
N ILE A 103 3.48 -11.25 10.07
CA ILE A 103 3.98 -11.64 11.38
C ILE A 103 5.19 -10.78 11.79
N LEU A 104 6.17 -10.63 10.90
CA LEU A 104 7.36 -9.81 11.17
C LEU A 104 6.98 -8.36 11.46
N LEU A 105 6.05 -7.80 10.67
CA LEU A 105 5.52 -6.46 10.87
C LEU A 105 4.87 -6.31 12.25
N THR A 106 3.98 -7.23 12.60
CA THR A 106 3.26 -7.19 13.89
C THR A 106 4.22 -7.32 15.05
N ARG A 107 5.20 -8.23 14.96
CA ARG A 107 6.26 -8.36 15.97
C ARG A 107 7.11 -7.09 16.09
N SER A 108 7.51 -6.49 14.97
CA SER A 108 8.31 -5.25 14.97
C SER A 108 7.57 -4.10 15.64
N LEU A 109 6.27 -3.93 15.34
CA LEU A 109 5.42 -2.92 15.97
C LEU A 109 5.20 -3.18 17.48
N GLN A 110 5.22 -4.44 17.90
CA GLN A 110 5.13 -4.82 19.31
C GLN A 110 6.46 -4.67 20.06
N LEU A 111 7.63 -4.85 19.44
CA LEU A 111 8.91 -4.89 20.16
C LEU A 111 9.56 -3.52 20.35
N GLU A 112 9.47 -2.61 19.38
CA GLU A 112 10.13 -1.28 19.43
C GLU A 112 9.16 -0.12 19.67
N GLN A 113 9.70 1.07 19.99
CA GLN A 113 8.91 2.29 20.04
C GLN A 113 8.31 2.59 18.65
N ALA A 114 6.99 2.80 18.57
CA ALA A 114 6.28 2.81 17.28
C ALA A 114 6.59 4.01 16.37
N GLY A 115 7.26 5.05 16.87
CA GLY A 115 7.70 6.18 16.05
C GLY A 115 8.78 5.72 15.05
N PRO A 116 9.95 5.27 15.53
CA PRO A 116 11.03 4.78 14.67
C PRO A 116 10.63 3.66 13.70
N VAL A 117 9.83 2.68 14.15
CA VAL A 117 9.44 1.49 13.35
C VAL A 117 8.58 1.85 12.15
N SER A 118 7.56 2.70 12.36
CA SER A 118 6.66 3.12 11.27
C SER A 118 7.41 3.85 10.17
N VAL A 119 8.41 4.66 10.54
CA VAL A 119 9.28 5.35 9.59
C VAL A 119 10.18 4.36 8.84
N VAL A 120 10.78 3.34 9.48
CA VAL A 120 11.62 2.34 8.76
C VAL A 120 10.77 1.67 7.70
N ARG A 121 9.62 1.13 8.12
CA ARG A 121 8.74 0.39 7.24
C ARG A 121 8.34 1.19 6.01
N ALA A 122 7.80 2.39 6.22
CA ALA A 122 7.38 3.24 5.10
C ALA A 122 8.53 3.50 4.12
N THR A 123 9.74 3.77 4.63
CA THR A 123 10.91 4.00 3.78
C THR A 123 11.37 2.75 3.02
N THR A 124 11.32 1.58 3.67
CA THR A 124 11.70 0.30 3.07
C THR A 124 10.68 -0.13 2.01
N ASP A 125 9.38 0.01 2.29
CA ASP A 125 8.31 -0.32 1.34
C ASP A 125 8.44 0.53 0.06
N ILE A 126 8.67 1.85 0.20
CA ILE A 126 8.90 2.76 -0.93
C ILE A 126 10.17 2.37 -1.70
N ALA A 127 11.27 2.09 -0.99
CA ALA A 127 12.53 1.72 -1.61
C ALA A 127 12.44 0.42 -2.41
N LEU A 128 11.77 -0.60 -1.86
CA LEU A 128 11.55 -1.89 -2.52
C LEU A 128 10.62 -1.75 -3.73
N ALA A 129 9.54 -0.98 -3.62
CA ALA A 129 8.64 -0.72 -4.74
C ALA A 129 9.39 -0.07 -5.91
N PHE A 130 10.25 0.92 -5.61
CA PHE A 130 11.07 1.59 -6.62
C PHE A 130 12.12 0.65 -7.24
N LEU A 131 12.80 -0.16 -6.42
CA LEU A 131 13.76 -1.14 -6.89
C LEU A 131 13.10 -2.15 -7.83
N TRP A 132 11.91 -2.64 -7.48
CA TRP A 132 11.12 -3.54 -8.30
C TRP A 132 10.71 -2.87 -9.61
N GLN A 133 10.30 -1.61 -9.56
CA GLN A 133 9.91 -0.83 -10.73
C GLN A 133 11.09 -0.71 -11.73
N LEU A 134 12.31 -0.43 -11.26
CA LEU A 134 13.50 -0.37 -12.10
C LEU A 134 13.88 -1.74 -12.71
N ILE A 135 13.81 -2.81 -11.93
CA ILE A 135 14.27 -4.15 -12.35
C ILE A 135 13.27 -4.81 -13.30
N ILE A 136 11.96 -4.69 -13.03
CA ILE A 136 10.90 -5.44 -13.70
C ILE A 136 10.38 -4.70 -14.91
N PHE A 137 10.09 -3.40 -14.79
CA PHE A 137 9.41 -2.70 -15.88
C PHE A 137 10.35 -2.38 -17.03
N LYS A 138 11.66 -2.14 -16.80
CA LYS A 138 12.72 -1.93 -17.83
C LYS A 138 12.31 -1.05 -19.04
N GLU A 139 11.26 -0.25 -18.91
CA GLU A 139 10.78 0.63 -19.97
C GLU A 139 11.83 1.72 -20.16
N MET A 140 12.29 1.93 -21.40
CA MET A 140 13.17 3.04 -21.74
C MET A 140 12.41 4.34 -21.44
N PRO A 141 12.77 5.06 -20.37
CA PRO A 141 11.96 6.17 -19.94
C PRO A 141 12.32 7.41 -20.74
N ASP A 142 11.29 8.15 -21.14
CA ASP A 142 11.41 9.54 -21.55
C ASP A 142 12.11 10.36 -20.44
N ILE A 143 12.73 11.50 -20.78
CA ILE A 143 13.60 12.28 -19.88
C ILE A 143 12.92 12.61 -18.54
N TRP A 144 11.59 12.77 -18.55
CA TRP A 144 10.76 13.02 -17.38
C TRP A 144 10.71 11.85 -16.39
N SER A 145 10.66 10.60 -16.86
CA SER A 145 10.71 9.42 -15.96
C SER A 145 12.10 9.21 -15.37
N ILE A 146 13.17 9.55 -16.10
CA ILE A 146 14.54 9.50 -15.56
C ILE A 146 14.70 10.53 -14.44
N CYS A 147 14.23 11.77 -14.66
CA CYS A 147 14.21 12.79 -13.61
C CYS A 147 13.38 12.36 -12.38
N GLY A 148 12.19 11.80 -12.60
CA GLY A 148 11.37 11.24 -11.52
C GLY A 148 12.10 10.15 -10.74
N ALA A 149 12.75 9.23 -11.44
CA ALA A 149 13.54 8.15 -10.85
C ALA A 149 14.71 8.67 -10.00
N LEU A 150 15.45 9.69 -10.47
CA LEU A 150 16.54 10.30 -9.72
C LEU A 150 16.07 11.03 -8.45
N ILE A 151 14.93 11.71 -8.52
CA ILE A 151 14.34 12.41 -7.37
C ILE A 151 13.89 11.40 -6.31
N VAL A 152 13.19 10.33 -6.72
CA VAL A 152 12.72 9.27 -5.82
C VAL A 152 13.91 8.56 -5.17
N SER A 153 14.92 8.18 -5.96
CA SER A 153 16.16 7.58 -5.45
C SER A 153 16.85 8.48 -4.41
N SER A 154 16.96 9.78 -4.70
CA SER A 154 17.56 10.76 -3.80
C SER A 154 16.76 10.94 -2.50
N CYS A 155 15.43 10.95 -2.55
CA CYS A 155 14.58 10.97 -1.36
C CYS A 155 14.75 9.73 -0.49
N ILE A 156 14.87 8.54 -1.10
CA ILE A 156 15.08 7.28 -0.38
C ILE A 156 16.41 7.32 0.36
N VAL A 157 17.50 7.69 -0.33
CA VAL A 157 18.84 7.78 0.26
C VAL A 157 18.86 8.81 1.40
N LEU A 158 18.28 10.00 1.18
CA LEU A 158 18.23 11.05 2.20
C LEU A 158 17.47 10.59 3.45
N THR A 159 16.37 9.86 3.29
CA THR A 159 15.57 9.38 4.42
C THR A 159 16.29 8.26 5.19
N ALA A 160 16.99 7.38 4.50
CA ALA A 160 17.85 6.36 5.12
C ALA A 160 19.00 7.00 5.91
N MET A 161 19.67 8.00 5.33
CA MET A 161 20.75 8.75 6.00
C MET A 161 20.25 9.49 7.24
N ARG A 162 19.09 10.16 7.17
CA ARG A 162 18.49 10.84 8.33
C ARG A 162 18.22 9.88 9.49
N LYS A 163 17.83 8.65 9.20
CA LYS A 163 17.63 7.63 10.23
C LYS A 163 18.93 7.23 10.89
N TRP A 164 19.98 7.02 10.10
CA TRP A 164 21.32 6.71 10.59
C TRP A 164 21.84 7.82 11.50
N THR A 165 21.74 9.09 11.10
CA THR A 165 22.22 10.20 11.93
C THR A 165 21.48 10.35 13.26
N ILE A 166 20.16 10.12 13.28
CA ILE A 166 19.38 10.11 14.53
C ILE A 166 19.78 8.93 15.43
N ALA A 167 20.03 7.76 14.85
CA ALA A 167 20.48 6.59 15.60
C ALA A 167 21.86 6.84 16.25
N PHE A 168 22.83 7.36 15.50
CA PHE A 168 24.15 7.72 16.03
C PHE A 168 24.10 8.81 17.10
N ALA A 169 23.29 9.86 16.91
CA ALA A 169 23.17 10.93 17.89
C ALA A 169 22.57 10.44 19.22
N ASN A 170 21.63 9.49 19.17
CA ASN A 170 21.06 8.89 20.37
C ASN A 170 22.06 7.98 21.11
N ASP A 171 22.94 7.29 20.38
CA ASP A 171 23.96 6.41 20.93
C ASP A 171 25.00 7.20 21.75
N ILE A 172 25.55 8.26 21.14
CA ILE A 172 26.52 9.17 21.81
C ILE A 172 25.91 9.82 23.07
N ARG A 173 24.63 10.21 23.00
CA ARG A 173 23.93 10.79 24.16
C ARG A 173 23.74 9.80 25.29
N ASN A 174 23.50 8.52 24.99
CA ASN A 174 23.33 7.49 26.02
C ASN A 174 24.66 7.15 26.70
N GLU A 175 25.77 7.14 25.97
CA GLU A 175 27.10 6.95 26.56
C GLU A 175 27.55 8.13 27.42
N ALA A 176 27.13 9.36 27.09
CA ALA A 176 27.48 10.56 27.88
C ALA A 176 26.71 10.70 29.21
N ILE A 177 25.70 9.86 29.47
CA ILE A 177 24.87 9.89 30.70
C ILE A 177 25.26 8.76 31.68
N LEU A 178 26.13 7.83 31.28
CA LEU A 178 26.75 6.80 32.11
C LEU A 178 28.11 7.27 32.64
#